data_AF-A0A316RCM5-F1
#
_entry.id   AF-A0A316RCM5-F1
#
_cell.length_a   1.000
_cell.length_b   1.000
_cell.length_c   1.000
_cell.angle_alpha   90.00
_cell.angle_beta   90.00
_cell.angle_gamma   90.00
#
_symmetry.space_group_name_H-M   'P 1'
#
loop_
_entity.id
_entity.type
_entity.pdbx_description
1 polymer ?
#
loop_
_entity_poly.entity_id
_entity_poly.type
_entity_poly.pdbx_seq_one_letter_code
_entity_poly.pdbx_strand_id
1 'polypeptide(L)'
;MQYWQWLLAAAAFPKSDKSLLLSIARSVCADHYRAIAARAVCVAIPEDFGLPDRADPITMVEWAQVLGMLGREDQILLAMRCQGYGSKEIGLALGISGSAVRTRLQKVRKLLRKVLAD
;
A
#
# COMPACT_ATOMS: atom_id res chain seq x y z
N MET A 1 10.67 -0.83 -19.83
CA MET A 1 9.98 -0.30 -18.64
C MET A 1 9.77 1.20 -18.83
N GLN A 2 8.53 1.67 -19.02
CA GLN A 2 8.24 3.07 -19.31
C GLN A 2 7.87 3.83 -18.03
N TYR A 3 8.89 4.19 -17.23
CA TYR A 3 8.75 4.93 -15.96
C TYR A 3 7.98 6.26 -16.09
N TRP A 4 7.94 6.84 -17.30
CA TRP A 4 7.25 8.10 -17.59
C TRP A 4 5.72 7.99 -17.53
N GLN A 5 5.12 6.82 -17.74
CA GLN A 5 3.68 6.64 -17.61
C GLN A 5 3.22 6.85 -16.16
N TRP A 6 4.02 6.40 -15.19
CA TRP A 6 3.75 6.59 -13.77
C TRP A 6 3.97 8.03 -13.31
N LEU A 7 4.92 8.74 -13.94
CA LEU A 7 5.11 10.18 -13.73
C LEU A 7 3.85 10.96 -14.14
N LEU A 8 3.28 10.69 -15.32
CA LEU A 8 2.06 11.36 -15.78
C LEU A 8 0.85 11.07 -14.87
N ALA A 9 0.71 9.83 -14.40
CA ALA A 9 -0.36 9.46 -13.46
C ALA A 9 -0.17 10.08 -12.05
N ALA A 10 1.07 10.24 -11.60
CA ALA A 10 1.39 10.78 -10.27
C ALA A 10 1.46 12.32 -10.25
N ALA A 11 1.87 12.95 -11.35
CA ALA A 11 1.99 14.40 -11.52
C ALA A 11 0.64 15.13 -11.58
N ALA A 12 -0.49 14.41 -11.59
CA ALA A 12 -1.81 15.02 -11.51
C ALA A 12 -2.09 15.71 -10.15
N PHE A 13 -1.38 15.36 -9.06
CA PHE A 13 -1.58 15.96 -7.73
C PHE A 13 -0.32 15.98 -6.82
N PRO A 14 0.79 16.62 -7.19
CA PRO A 14 1.95 16.73 -6.31
C PRO A 14 1.73 17.87 -5.31
N LYS A 15 1.68 17.56 -4.02
CA LYS A 15 1.71 18.58 -2.94
C LYS A 15 3.14 18.95 -2.54
N SER A 16 4.11 18.09 -2.85
CA SER A 16 5.55 18.26 -2.65
C SER A 16 6.33 17.19 -3.43
N ASP A 17 7.61 17.41 -3.71
CA ASP A 17 8.46 16.47 -4.46
C ASP A 17 8.58 15.10 -3.80
N LYS A 18 8.68 15.07 -2.46
CA LYS A 18 8.67 13.81 -1.67
C LYS A 18 7.36 13.04 -1.87
N SER A 19 6.22 13.73 -1.90
CA SER A 19 4.92 13.10 -2.10
C SER A 19 4.77 12.52 -3.51
N LEU A 20 5.38 13.18 -4.51
CA LEU A 20 5.41 12.71 -5.89
C LEU A 20 6.21 11.40 -6.00
N LEU A 21 7.42 11.37 -5.43
CA LEU A 21 8.27 10.18 -5.41
C LEU A 21 7.57 9.00 -4.72
N LEU A 22 6.94 9.24 -3.56
CA LEU A 22 6.18 8.20 -2.84
C LEU A 22 4.97 7.71 -3.64
N SER A 23 4.30 8.59 -4.38
CA SER A 23 3.16 8.19 -5.22
C SER A 23 3.61 7.33 -6.39
N ILE A 24 4.73 7.67 -7.04
CA ILE A 24 5.32 6.86 -8.12
C ILE A 24 5.72 5.49 -7.57
N ALA A 25 6.48 5.44 -6.47
CA ALA A 25 6.89 4.20 -5.83
C ALA A 25 5.70 3.30 -5.48
N ARG A 26 4.64 3.88 -4.91
CA ARG A 26 3.38 3.17 -4.61
C ARG A 26 2.75 2.57 -5.87
N SER A 27 2.69 3.31 -6.97
CA SER A 27 2.14 2.83 -8.24
C SER A 27 2.96 1.67 -8.80
N VAL A 28 4.29 1.79 -8.79
CA VAL A 28 5.21 0.71 -9.23
C VAL A 28 4.99 -0.56 -8.39
N CYS A 29 4.94 -0.42 -7.06
CA CYS A 29 4.71 -1.55 -6.17
C CYS A 29 3.33 -2.19 -6.41
N ALA A 30 2.28 -1.39 -6.59
CA ALA A 30 0.95 -1.91 -6.86
C ALA A 30 0.88 -2.68 -8.19
N ASP A 31 1.48 -2.15 -9.25
CA ASP A 31 1.56 -2.85 -10.54
C ASP A 31 2.37 -4.15 -10.43
N HIS A 32 3.43 -4.13 -9.64
CA HIS A 32 4.23 -5.32 -9.34
C HIS A 32 3.44 -6.39 -8.58
N TYR A 33 2.72 -6.02 -7.52
CA TYR A 33 1.86 -6.96 -6.78
C TYR A 33 0.73 -7.51 -7.65
N ARG A 34 0.14 -6.69 -8.51
CA ARG A 34 -0.87 -7.16 -9.48
C ARG A 34 -0.26 -8.12 -10.50
N ALA A 35 0.95 -7.85 -10.98
CA ALA A 35 1.68 -8.75 -11.85
C ALA A 35 2.05 -10.07 -11.16
N ILE A 36 2.43 -10.04 -9.87
CA ILE A 36 2.64 -11.25 -9.06
C ILE A 36 1.33 -11.99 -8.84
N ALA A 37 0.24 -11.34 -8.45
CA ALA A 37 -1.05 -11.99 -8.23
C ALA A 37 -1.58 -12.62 -9.54
N ALA A 38 -1.39 -11.94 -10.68
CA ALA A 38 -1.67 -12.48 -12.00
C ALA A 38 -0.71 -13.64 -12.38
N ARG A 39 0.56 -13.58 -11.97
CA ARG A 39 1.55 -14.65 -12.17
C ARG A 39 1.41 -15.83 -11.21
N ALA A 40 0.89 -15.64 -10.00
CA ALA A 40 0.65 -16.69 -9.02
C ALA A 40 -0.42 -17.68 -9.50
N VAL A 41 -1.22 -17.27 -10.49
CA VAL A 41 -2.13 -18.14 -11.24
C VAL A 41 -1.40 -18.98 -12.31
N CYS A 42 -0.16 -18.64 -12.70
CA CYS A 42 0.54 -19.28 -13.82
C CYS A 42 2.00 -19.76 -13.61
N VAL A 43 2.81 -19.27 -12.66
CA VAL A 43 4.22 -19.73 -12.47
C VAL A 43 4.69 -19.54 -11.02
N ALA A 44 5.51 -20.48 -10.53
CA ALA A 44 6.18 -20.47 -9.23
C ALA A 44 6.86 -19.13 -8.88
N ILE A 45 6.80 -18.81 -7.59
CA ILE A 45 7.33 -17.60 -6.94
C ILE A 45 8.81 -17.41 -7.32
N PRO A 46 9.22 -16.26 -7.87
CA PRO A 46 10.64 -15.95 -8.04
C PRO A 46 11.30 -15.81 -6.67
N GLU A 47 12.36 -16.59 -6.41
CA GLU A 47 13.04 -16.64 -5.10
C GLU A 47 13.87 -15.39 -4.78
N ASP A 48 14.13 -14.49 -5.73
CA ASP A 48 15.02 -13.36 -5.49
C ASP A 48 14.32 -12.02 -5.67
N PHE A 49 13.71 -11.53 -4.59
CA PHE A 49 13.65 -10.11 -4.31
C PHE A 49 14.58 -9.82 -3.14
N GLY A 50 15.79 -9.35 -3.46
CA GLY A 50 16.69 -8.80 -2.46
C GLY A 50 15.97 -7.73 -1.64
N LEU A 51 15.76 -8.02 -0.36
CA LEU A 51 15.37 -7.03 0.63
C LEU A 51 16.35 -5.85 0.53
N PRO A 52 15.88 -4.60 0.41
CA PRO A 52 16.81 -3.47 0.44
C PRO A 52 17.58 -3.52 1.75
N ASP A 53 18.90 -3.38 1.64
CA ASP A 53 19.82 -3.36 2.77
C ASP A 53 19.33 -2.32 3.79
N ARG A 54 19.33 -2.75 5.05
CA ARG A 54 18.55 -2.16 6.15
C ARG A 54 18.94 -0.70 6.37
N ALA A 55 18.13 0.23 5.86
CA ALA A 55 18.06 1.57 6.42
C ALA A 55 17.30 1.47 7.77
N ASP A 56 18.06 1.57 8.86
CA ASP A 56 17.69 1.70 10.27
C ASP A 56 16.68 0.69 10.89
N PRO A 57 17.16 -0.22 11.79
CA PRO A 57 16.29 -1.07 12.63
C PRO A 57 15.30 -0.28 13.50
N ILE A 58 15.58 1.00 13.75
CA ILE A 58 14.76 1.91 14.55
C ILE A 58 13.41 2.18 13.86
N THR A 59 13.31 2.06 12.53
CA THR A 59 12.08 2.40 11.81
C THR A 59 11.07 1.24 11.74
N MET A 60 11.50 -0.02 11.59
CA MET A 60 10.57 -1.15 11.41
C MET A 60 9.78 -1.51 12.68
N VAL A 61 10.39 -1.39 13.86
CA VAL A 61 9.75 -1.70 15.15
C VAL A 61 8.67 -0.65 15.48
N GLU A 62 8.97 0.63 15.25
CA GLU A 62 8.02 1.72 15.43
C GLU A 62 6.81 1.58 14.48
N TRP A 63 7.03 1.24 13.20
CA TRP A 63 5.94 0.97 12.27
C TRP A 63 5.10 -0.24 12.65
N ALA A 64 5.71 -1.33 13.13
CA ALA A 64 4.98 -2.49 13.62
C ALA A 64 4.09 -2.14 14.82
N GLN A 65 4.56 -1.25 15.70
CA GLN A 65 3.81 -0.78 16.86
C GLN A 65 2.66 0.16 16.46
N VAL A 66 2.90 1.10 15.55
CA VAL A 66 1.86 1.98 14.98
C VAL A 66 0.79 1.17 14.24
N LEU A 67 1.19 0.18 13.45
CA LEU A 67 0.26 -0.73 12.77
C LEU A 67 -0.46 -1.65 13.76
N GLY A 68 0.18 -2.03 14.86
CA GLY A 68 -0.39 -2.79 15.96
C GLY A 68 -1.56 -2.09 16.66
N MET A 69 -1.65 -0.76 16.56
CA MET A 69 -2.80 0.02 17.06
C MET A 69 -4.06 -0.15 16.19
N LEU A 70 -3.94 -0.62 14.96
CA LEU A 70 -5.08 -0.93 14.10
C LEU A 70 -5.63 -2.31 14.45
N GLY A 71 -6.96 -2.46 14.41
CA GLY A 71 -7.58 -3.78 14.48
C GLY A 71 -7.12 -4.67 13.32
N ARG A 72 -7.05 -5.99 13.54
CA ARG A 72 -6.53 -6.96 12.57
C ARG A 72 -7.17 -6.87 11.19
N GLU A 73 -8.48 -6.65 11.13
CA GLU A 73 -9.18 -6.45 9.86
C GLU A 73 -8.79 -5.15 9.15
N ASP A 74 -8.52 -4.07 9.89
CA ASP A 74 -8.07 -2.80 9.31
C ASP A 74 -6.62 -2.89 8.80
N GLN A 75 -5.78 -3.70 9.46
CA GLN A 75 -4.43 -4.03 8.98
C GLN A 75 -4.50 -4.80 7.65
N ILE A 76 -5.33 -5.86 7.57
CA ILE A 76 -5.53 -6.64 6.34
C ILE A 76 -6.05 -5.74 5.21
N LEU A 77 -7.05 -4.92 5.52
CA LEU A 77 -7.64 -3.97 4.58
C LEU A 77 -6.61 -2.94 4.08
N LEU A 78 -5.74 -2.43 4.95
CA LEU A 78 -4.65 -1.53 4.58
C LEU A 78 -3.61 -2.24 3.70
N ALA A 79 -3.23 -3.47 4.05
CA ALA A 79 -2.28 -4.28 3.28
C ALA A 79 -2.79 -4.55 1.86
N MET A 80 -4.05 -4.98 1.71
CA MET A 80 -4.68 -5.15 0.40
C MET A 80 -4.70 -3.84 -0.40
N ARG A 81 -4.96 -2.71 0.26
CA ARG A 81 -4.92 -1.41 -0.42
C ARG A 81 -3.51 -1.05 -0.92
N CYS A 82 -2.47 -1.38 -0.16
CA CYS A 82 -1.07 -1.18 -0.55
C CYS A 82 -0.66 -2.09 -1.72
N GLN A 83 -1.22 -3.29 -1.80
CA GLN A 83 -1.03 -4.24 -2.91
C GLN A 83 -1.79 -3.83 -4.19
N GLY A 84 -2.54 -2.72 -4.15
CA GLY A 84 -3.21 -2.16 -5.32
C GLY A 84 -4.65 -2.62 -5.52
N TYR A 85 -5.26 -3.31 -4.57
CA TYR A 85 -6.68 -3.69 -4.68
C TYR A 85 -7.61 -2.46 -4.61
N GLY A 86 -8.65 -2.49 -5.44
CA GLY A 86 -9.74 -1.51 -5.45
C GLY A 86 -10.71 -1.72 -4.28
N SER A 87 -11.42 -0.67 -3.88
CA SER A 87 -12.36 -0.77 -2.74
C SER A 87 -13.49 -1.78 -2.96
N LYS A 88 -13.88 -2.05 -4.21
CA LYS A 88 -14.86 -3.09 -4.55
C LYS A 88 -14.27 -4.50 -4.38
N GLU A 89 -13.04 -4.71 -4.84
CA GLU A 89 -12.33 -6.00 -4.74
C GLU A 89 -12.02 -6.36 -3.29
N ILE A 90 -11.54 -5.38 -2.51
CA ILE A 90 -11.33 -5.53 -1.07
C ILE A 90 -12.64 -5.86 -0.36
N GLY A 91 -13.73 -5.17 -0.74
CA GLY A 91 -15.04 -5.42 -0.16
C GLY A 91 -15.53 -6.84 -0.40
N LEU A 92 -15.38 -7.32 -1.64
CA LEU A 92 -15.71 -8.69 -2.00
C LEU A 92 -14.89 -9.72 -1.21
N ALA A 93 -13.58 -9.51 -1.08
CA ALA A 93 -12.69 -10.42 -0.36
C ALA A 93 -12.95 -10.47 1.15
N LEU A 94 -13.39 -9.36 1.75
CA LEU A 94 -13.65 -9.23 3.19
C LEU A 94 -15.14 -9.38 3.55
N GLY A 95 -16.02 -9.64 2.59
CA GLY A 95 -17.46 -9.76 2.83
C GLY A 95 -18.16 -8.46 3.24
N ILE A 96 -17.59 -7.29 2.90
CA ILE A 96 -18.13 -5.97 3.24
C ILE A 96 -18.39 -5.12 1.99
N SER A 97 -19.25 -4.11 2.10
CA SER A 97 -19.49 -3.20 0.97
C SER A 97 -18.26 -2.35 0.64
N GLY A 98 -18.06 -2.02 -0.64
CA GLY A 98 -16.97 -1.12 -1.05
C GLY A 98 -17.06 0.28 -0.45
N SER A 99 -18.26 0.71 -0.03
CA SER A 99 -18.44 1.95 0.75
C SER A 99 -17.92 1.80 2.18
N ALA A 100 -18.17 0.68 2.84
CA ALA A 100 -17.61 0.37 4.16
C ALA A 100 -16.07 0.35 4.12
N VAL A 101 -15.47 -0.23 3.08
CA VAL A 101 -14.01 -0.23 2.86
C VAL A 101 -13.46 1.20 2.83
N ARG A 102 -14.09 2.10 2.05
CA ARG A 102 -13.66 3.50 1.96
C ARG A 102 -13.74 4.22 3.30
N THR A 103 -14.82 4.01 4.06
CA THR A 103 -15.00 4.59 5.39
C THR A 103 -13.94 4.10 6.37
N ARG A 104 -13.65 2.80 6.39
CA ARG A 104 -12.59 2.20 7.22
C ARG A 104 -11.21 2.75 6.86
N LEU A 105 -10.86 2.80 5.57
CA LEU A 105 -9.62 3.42 5.09
C LEU A 105 -9.48 4.89 5.52
N GLN A 106 -10.57 5.65 5.52
CA GLN A 106 -10.54 7.03 6.00
C GLN A 106 -10.29 7.12 7.50
N LYS A 107 -10.90 6.25 8.31
CA LYS A 107 -10.64 6.17 9.76
C LYS A 107 -9.17 5.83 10.03
N VAL A 108 -8.65 4.79 9.38
CA VAL A 108 -7.23 4.41 9.46
C VAL A 108 -6.32 5.58 9.11
N ARG A 109 -6.58 6.29 7.99
CA ARG A 109 -5.78 7.46 7.60
C ARG A 109 -5.84 8.61 8.61
N LYS A 110 -6.95 8.80 9.31
CA LYS A 110 -7.06 9.80 10.39
C LYS A 110 -6.22 9.41 11.60
N LEU A 111 -6.29 8.13 11.99
CA LEU A 111 -5.51 7.60 13.10
C LEU A 111 -4.01 7.71 12.83
N LEU A 112 -3.55 7.24 11.66
CA LEU A 112 -2.14 7.32 11.28
C LEU A 112 -1.64 8.76 11.20
N ARG A 113 -2.45 9.70 10.70
CA ARG A 113 -2.07 11.13 10.70
C ARG A 113 -1.92 11.71 12.10
N LYS A 114 -2.70 11.24 13.08
CA LYS A 114 -2.57 11.69 14.46
C LYS A 114 -1.27 11.15 15.05
N VAL A 115 -1.02 9.85 14.89
CA VAL A 115 0.14 9.17 15.47
C VAL A 115 1.47 9.62 14.84
N LEU A 116 1.48 9.97 13.55
CA LEU A 116 2.69 10.38 12.82
C LEU A 116 2.93 11.91 12.81
N ALA A 117 2.01 12.70 13.37
CA ALA A 117 2.17 14.15 13.49
C ALA A 117 2.65 14.59 14.88
N ASP A 118 2.59 13.68 15.86
CA ASP A 118 3.28 13.77 17.15
C ASP A 118 4.72 13.25 17.02
#